data_AF-A0A7X8LJV3-F1
#
_entry.id   AF-A0A7X8LJV3-F1
#
_cell.length_a   1.000
_cell.length_b   1.000
_cell.length_c   1.000
_cell.angle_alpha   90.00
_cell.angle_beta   90.00
_cell.angle_gamma   90.00
#
_symmetry.space_group_name_H-M   'P 1'
#
loop_
_entity.id
_entity.type
_entity.pdbx_description
1 polymer ?
#
loop_
_entity_poly.entity_id
_entity_poly.type
_entity_poly.pdbx_seq_one_letter_code
_entity_poly.pdbx_strand_id
1 'polypeptide(L)'
;MRRLRAQERAKRAPLLRALRRRVERAETKIAELEQEQQQLTTTLSTAAPDTNFAEISRRLRNVQHELHRNALEWEEAATALEQAEQE
;
A
#
# COMPACT_ATOMS: atom_id res chain seq x y z
N MET A 1 38.07 9.81 7.34
CA MET A 1 36.68 10.31 7.38
C MET A 1 35.82 9.95 6.16
N ARG A 2 36.20 10.30 4.91
CA ARG A 2 35.36 9.99 3.71
C ARG A 2 35.10 8.49 3.45
N ARG A 3 36.12 7.62 3.60
CA ARG A 3 35.99 6.17 3.39
C ARG A 3 35.10 5.46 4.43
N LEU A 4 35.18 5.87 5.70
CA LEU A 4 34.35 5.31 6.79
C LEU A 4 32.86 5.62 6.55
N ARG A 5 32.52 6.88 6.24
CA ARG A 5 31.16 7.29 5.90
C ARG A 5 30.61 6.59 4.65
N ALA A 6 31.46 6.27 3.67
CA ALA A 6 31.05 5.53 2.48
C ALA A 6 30.73 4.05 2.79
N GLN A 7 31.47 3.42 3.70
CA GLN A 7 31.18 2.05 4.15
C GLN A 7 29.89 1.98 4.99
N GLU A 8 29.63 2.96 5.85
CA GLU A 8 28.37 3.05 6.61
C GLU A 8 27.17 3.17 5.68
N ARG A 9 27.24 4.03 4.66
CA ARG A 9 26.20 4.11 3.63
C ARG A 9 26.02 2.82 2.84
N ALA A 10 27.11 2.15 2.49
CA ALA A 10 27.05 0.88 1.75
C ALA A 10 26.35 -0.23 2.55
N LYS A 11 26.50 -0.24 3.89
CA LYS A 11 25.81 -1.20 4.77
C LYS A 11 24.31 -0.92 4.90
N ARG A 12 23.91 0.36 4.85
CA ARG A 12 22.50 0.80 5.05
C ARG A 12 21.69 0.84 3.76
N ALA A 13 22.34 0.99 2.61
CA ALA A 13 21.69 1.05 1.31
C ALA A 13 20.75 -0.16 1.02
N PRO A 14 21.07 -1.42 1.38
CA PRO A 14 20.15 -2.54 1.17
C PRO A 14 18.86 -2.43 2.00
N LEU A 15 18.96 -2.00 3.26
CA LEU A 15 17.82 -1.83 4.16
C LEU A 15 16.88 -0.73 3.63
N LEU A 16 17.44 0.44 3.30
CA LEU A 16 16.68 1.55 2.72
C LEU A 16 15.99 1.14 1.41
N ARG A 17 16.68 0.40 0.53
CA ARG A 17 16.07 -0.13 -0.70
C ARG A 17 14.93 -1.11 -0.43
N ALA A 18 15.06 -1.95 0.60
CA ALA A 18 14.01 -2.90 0.96
C ALA A 18 12.77 -2.18 1.50
N LEU A 19 12.95 -1.21 2.39
CA LEU A 19 11.86 -0.41 2.96
C LEU A 19 11.15 0.41 1.90
N ARG A 20 11.88 1.10 1.02
CA ARG A 20 11.31 1.83 -0.13
C ARG A 20 10.45 0.93 -1.02
N ARG A 21 10.91 -0.28 -1.31
CA ARG A 21 10.11 -1.25 -2.09
C ARG A 21 8.86 -1.72 -1.36
N ARG A 22 8.87 -1.81 -0.02
CA ARG A 22 7.67 -2.15 0.75
C ARG A 22 6.64 -1.01 0.65
N VAL A 23 7.08 0.23 0.84
CA VAL A 23 6.26 1.43 0.67
C VAL A 23 5.62 1.47 -0.72
N GLU A 24 6.44 1.39 -1.78
CA GLU A 24 5.98 1.45 -3.18
C GLU A 24 4.97 0.32 -3.52
N ARG A 25 5.19 -0.89 -2.98
CA ARG A 25 4.25 -2.02 -3.16
C ARG A 25 2.93 -1.76 -2.47
N ALA A 26 2.95 -1.26 -1.23
CA ALA A 26 1.74 -0.94 -0.49
C ALA A 26 0.97 0.19 -1.19
N GLU A 27 1.64 1.24 -1.65
CA GLU A 27 1.04 2.34 -2.42
C GLU A 27 0.39 1.85 -3.72
N THR A 28 1.12 1.03 -4.49
CA THR A 28 0.59 0.43 -5.72
C THR A 28 -0.67 -0.38 -5.41
N LYS A 29 -0.63 -1.18 -4.34
CA LYS A 29 -1.77 -2.03 -3.99
C LYS A 29 -2.96 -1.22 -3.48
N ILE A 30 -2.73 -0.16 -2.72
CA ILE A 30 -3.76 0.77 -2.27
C ILE A 30 -4.44 1.41 -3.49
N ALA A 31 -3.67 1.93 -4.45
CA ALA A 31 -4.21 2.57 -5.64
C ALA A 31 -5.09 1.61 -6.48
N GLU A 32 -4.67 0.35 -6.67
CA GLU A 32 -5.48 -0.68 -7.33
C GLU A 32 -6.81 -0.92 -6.59
N LEU A 33 -6.75 -1.04 -5.26
CA LEU A 33 -7.92 -1.32 -4.43
C LEU A 33 -8.87 -0.12 -4.33
N GLU A 34 -8.36 1.11 -4.31
CA GLU A 34 -9.17 2.33 -4.37
C GLU A 34 -9.90 2.43 -5.71
N GLN A 35 -9.22 2.11 -6.81
CA GLN A 35 -9.85 2.06 -8.13
C GLN A 35 -10.96 1.01 -8.17
N GLU A 36 -10.72 -0.18 -7.63
CA GLU A 36 -11.73 -1.23 -7.54
C GLU A 36 -12.90 -0.84 -6.63
N GLN A 37 -12.64 -0.23 -5.47
CA GLN A 37 -13.67 0.29 -4.58
C GLN A 37 -14.56 1.30 -5.30
N GLN A 38 -13.96 2.21 -6.06
CA GLN A 38 -14.69 3.21 -6.84
C GLN A 38 -15.58 2.54 -7.89
N GLN A 39 -15.04 1.56 -8.64
CA GLN A 39 -15.82 0.81 -9.64
C GLN A 39 -17.02 0.09 -9.02
N LEU A 40 -16.82 -0.65 -7.93
CA LEU A 40 -17.88 -1.37 -7.24
C LEU A 40 -18.95 -0.41 -6.69
N THR A 41 -18.52 0.72 -6.13
CA THR A 41 -19.43 1.75 -5.62
C THR A 41 -20.25 2.37 -6.76
N THR A 42 -19.63 2.62 -7.92
CA THR A 42 -20.33 3.06 -9.12
C THR A 42 -21.33 2.01 -9.61
N THR A 43 -20.97 0.73 -9.66
CA THR A 43 -21.92 -0.33 -10.04
C THR A 43 -23.11 -0.41 -9.10
N LEU A 44 -22.91 -0.23 -7.80
CA LEU A 44 -23.99 -0.18 -6.82
C LEU A 44 -24.90 1.05 -7.02
N SER A 45 -24.35 2.19 -7.43
CA SER A 45 -25.13 3.42 -7.63
C SER A 45 -25.84 3.49 -8.98
N THR A 46 -25.34 2.79 -10.00
CA THR A 46 -25.93 2.72 -11.35
C THR A 46 -26.65 1.40 -11.63
N ALA A 47 -27.04 0.68 -10.57
CA ALA A 47 -27.46 -0.70 -10.64
C ALA A 47 -28.61 -0.97 -11.64
N ALA A 48 -28.38 -1.96 -12.52
CA ALA A 48 -29.36 -2.54 -13.43
C ALA A 48 -30.19 -3.65 -12.76
N PRO A 49 -31.35 -4.07 -13.32
CA PRO A 49 -32.24 -5.07 -12.73
C PRO A 49 -31.63 -6.45 -12.42
N ASP A 50 -30.53 -6.79 -13.07
CA ASP A 50 -29.79 -8.05 -12.94
C ASP A 50 -28.50 -7.92 -12.09
N THR A 51 -28.28 -6.76 -11.47
CA THR A 51 -27.12 -6.51 -10.61
C THR A 51 -27.09 -7.46 -9.42
N ASN A 52 -26.00 -8.22 -9.27
CA ASN A 52 -25.79 -9.06 -8.10
C ASN A 52 -25.27 -8.24 -6.91
N PHE A 53 -26.18 -7.56 -6.21
CA PHE A 53 -25.84 -6.71 -5.06
C PHE A 53 -25.11 -7.46 -3.94
N ALA A 54 -25.45 -8.72 -3.70
CA ALA A 54 -24.85 -9.52 -2.63
C ALA A 54 -23.37 -9.80 -2.90
N GLU A 55 -23.04 -10.15 -4.15
CA GLU A 55 -21.67 -10.37 -4.59
C GLU A 55 -20.85 -9.08 -4.56
N ILE A 56 -21.38 -8.00 -5.13
CA ILE A 56 -20.69 -6.70 -5.18
C ILE A 56 -20.44 -6.17 -3.77
N SER A 57 -21.43 -6.25 -2.87
CA SER A 57 -21.28 -5.82 -1.48
C SER A 57 -20.27 -6.68 -0.72
N ARG A 58 -20.19 -7.98 -1.01
CA ARG A 58 -19.16 -8.87 -0.43
C ARG A 58 -17.78 -8.47 -0.92
N ARG A 59 -17.61 -8.21 -2.22
CA ARG A 59 -16.32 -7.78 -2.77
C ARG A 59 -15.91 -6.42 -2.20
N LEU A 60 -16.84 -5.48 -2.09
CA LEU A 60 -16.59 -4.16 -1.52
C LEU A 60 -16.05 -4.24 -0.09
N ARG A 61 -16.64 -5.08 0.78
CA ARG A 61 -16.12 -5.31 2.13
C ARG A 61 -14.71 -5.90 2.12
N ASN A 62 -14.44 -6.87 1.25
CA ASN A 62 -13.11 -7.45 1.12
C ASN A 62 -12.08 -6.39 0.69
N VAL A 63 -12.41 -5.57 -0.31
CA VAL A 63 -11.55 -4.46 -0.77
C VAL A 63 -11.29 -3.46 0.36
N GLN A 64 -12.30 -3.10 1.15
CA GLN A 64 -12.13 -2.23 2.31
C GLN A 64 -11.21 -2.83 3.38
N HIS A 65 -11.34 -4.14 3.66
CA HIS A 65 -10.42 -4.84 4.57
C HIS A 65 -8.99 -4.90 4.03
N GLU A 66 -8.82 -5.17 2.73
CA GLU A 66 -7.52 -5.18 2.07
C GLU A 66 -6.89 -3.78 2.07
N LEU A 67 -7.66 -2.72 1.82
CA LEU A 67 -7.20 -1.33 1.92
C LEU A 67 -6.67 -1.02 3.31
N HIS A 68 -7.45 -1.33 4.35
CA HIS A 68 -7.02 -1.10 5.73
C HIS A 68 -5.71 -1.83 6.05
N ARG A 69 -5.59 -3.09 5.64
CA ARG A 69 -4.36 -3.86 5.86
C ARG A 69 -3.16 -3.27 5.14
N ASN A 70 -3.32 -2.87 3.88
CA ASN A 70 -2.22 -2.28 3.11
C ASN A 70 -1.84 -0.88 3.63
N ALA A 71 -2.81 -0.11 4.14
CA ALA A 71 -2.54 1.17 4.80
C ALA A 71 -1.67 1.01 6.05
N LEU A 72 -1.95 -0.02 6.89
CA LEU A 72 -1.10 -0.34 8.04
C LEU A 72 0.30 -0.78 7.62
N GLU A 73 0.42 -1.61 6.56
CA GLU A 73 1.73 -2.02 6.04
C GLU A 73 2.53 -0.84 5.47
N TRP A 74 1.85 0.08 4.78
CA TRP A 74 2.43 1.32 4.31
C TRP A 74 2.95 2.17 5.47
N GLU A 75 2.12 2.39 6.51
CA GLU A 75 2.48 3.19 7.68
C GLU A 75 3.72 2.60 8.38
N GLU A 76 3.71 1.30 8.66
CA GLU A 76 4.85 0.60 9.26
C GLU A 76 6.13 0.76 8.42
N ALA A 77 6.03 0.53 7.11
CA ALA A 77 7.19 0.61 6.21
C ALA A 77 7.70 2.04 6.02
N ALA A 78 6.81 3.03 5.98
CA ALA A 78 7.13 4.44 5.84
C ALA A 78 7.79 4.98 7.11
N THR A 79 7.24 4.66 8.30
CA THR A 79 7.86 5.02 9.58
C THR A 79 9.25 4.38 9.73
N ALA A 80 9.38 3.10 9.40
CA ALA A 80 10.68 2.42 9.45
C ALA A 80 11.69 3.02 8.45
N LEU A 81 11.22 3.45 7.26
CA LEU A 81 12.05 4.12 6.28
C LEU A 81 12.55 5.47 6.80
N GLU A 82 11.66 6.28 7.37
CA GLU A 82 12.00 7.58 7.94
C GLU A 82 13.05 7.44 9.05
N GLN A 83 12.85 6.52 9.99
CA GLN A 83 13.82 6.23 11.05
C GLN A 83 15.17 5.81 10.47
N ALA A 84 15.16 4.92 9.48
CA ALA A 84 16.37 4.44 8.83
C ALA A 84 17.08 5.52 7.98
N GLU A 85 16.42 6.62 7.62
CA GLU A 85 17.03 7.77 6.94
C GLU A 85 17.59 8.82 7.92
N GLN A 86 17.07 8.89 9.14
CA GLN A 86 17.50 9.84 10.18
C GLN A 86 18.72 9.36 11.00
N GLU A 87 18.90 8.05 11.17
CA GLU A 87 20.12 7.46 11.79
C GLU A 87 21.38 7.67 10.94
#